data_AF-M0IKZ3-F1
#
_entry.id   AF-M0IKZ3-F1
#
_cell.length_a   1.000
_cell.length_b   1.000
_cell.length_c   1.000
_cell.angle_alpha   90.00
_cell.angle_beta   90.00
_cell.angle_gamma   90.00
#
_symmetry.space_group_name_H-M   'P 1'
#
loop_
_entity.id
_entity.type
_entity.pdbx_description
1 polymer ?
#
loop_
_entity_poly.entity_id
_entity_poly.type
_entity_poly.pdbx_seq_one_letter_code
_entity_poly.pdbx_strand_id
1 'polypeptide(L)'
;MYGMKPSYQIVPVIQTPEIDPGGPVKISIFISGFGDVDKNKLYVNHYHEEIIDEENPGTLRYCIHDAHDKESGEYSQPASGEDYLCTHQLDAVSVYLNLAKSYFVGDSRNLHSERALPHSVAEQTHDQLAPLEYELNTKDDARPGNYDITFSLSYTYEDMAMQDTQTVVVHVNNWKEAHQTKLEIVGTILALGILLVSAGIF
;
A
#
# COMPACT_ATOMS: atom_id res chain seq x y z
N MET A 1 -4.60 34.94 -6.85
CA MET A 1 -5.62 33.90 -7.10
C MET A 1 -5.89 33.24 -5.77
N TYR A 2 -7.14 33.17 -5.31
CA TYR A 2 -7.45 32.32 -4.16
C TYR A 2 -7.33 30.87 -4.63
N GLY A 3 -6.28 30.18 -4.19
CA GLY A 3 -6.12 28.75 -4.42
C GLY A 3 -7.34 28.04 -3.81
N MET A 4 -7.87 27.04 -4.51
CA MET A 4 -8.88 26.18 -3.90
C MET A 4 -8.25 25.49 -2.70
N LYS A 5 -8.96 25.49 -1.56
CA LYS A 5 -8.52 24.76 -0.37
C LYS A 5 -8.23 23.30 -0.76
N PRO A 6 -7.02 22.78 -0.49
CA PRO A 6 -6.69 21.44 -0.90
C PRO A 6 -7.53 20.41 -0.17
N SER A 7 -7.79 19.31 -0.85
CA SER A 7 -8.55 18.18 -0.34
C SER A 7 -7.94 16.91 -0.90
N TYR A 8 -7.13 16.25 -0.08
CA TYR A 8 -6.48 14.97 -0.39
C TYR A 8 -6.94 13.86 0.54
N GLN A 9 -7.04 12.66 -0.03
CA GLN A 9 -7.35 11.41 0.63
C GLN A 9 -6.32 10.36 0.23
N ILE A 10 -5.87 9.55 1.19
CA ILE A 10 -5.08 8.34 0.91
C ILE A 10 -6.02 7.18 0.58
N VAL A 11 -5.60 6.35 -0.36
CA VAL A 11 -6.39 5.21 -0.83
C VAL A 11 -5.51 3.95 -0.77
N PRO A 12 -5.44 3.29 0.39
CA PRO A 12 -4.74 2.02 0.52
C PRO A 12 -5.55 0.90 -0.15
N VAL A 13 -4.88 0.06 -0.94
CA VAL A 13 -5.43 -1.10 -1.64
C VAL A 13 -4.67 -2.34 -1.18
N ILE A 14 -5.35 -3.19 -0.43
CA ILE A 14 -4.79 -4.43 0.10
C ILE A 14 -4.63 -5.47 -1.02
N GLN A 15 -3.42 -5.97 -1.23
CA GLN A 15 -3.11 -6.98 -2.24
C GLN A 15 -3.17 -8.39 -1.64
N THR A 16 -2.85 -8.52 -0.35
CA THR A 16 -2.92 -9.78 0.41
C THR A 16 -3.83 -9.61 1.64
N PRO A 17 -5.16 -9.71 1.48
CA PRO A 17 -6.11 -9.55 2.59
C PRO A 17 -6.00 -10.64 3.65
N GLU A 18 -5.53 -11.82 3.24
CA GLU A 18 -5.27 -12.98 4.08
C GLU A 18 -3.85 -13.46 3.81
N ILE A 19 -3.10 -13.77 4.86
CA ILE A 19 -1.74 -14.31 4.80
C ILE A 19 -1.58 -15.49 5.75
N ASP A 20 -0.72 -16.43 5.41
CA ASP A 20 -0.22 -17.42 6.36
C ASP A 20 0.90 -16.79 7.22
N PRO A 21 1.19 -17.33 8.43
CA PRO A 21 2.37 -16.94 9.19
C PRO A 21 3.65 -17.01 8.35
N GLY A 22 4.53 -16.01 8.46
CA GLY A 22 5.71 -15.82 7.61
C GLY A 22 5.41 -15.16 6.25
N GLY A 23 4.14 -15.03 5.88
CA GLY A 23 3.72 -14.38 4.64
C GLY A 23 3.82 -12.84 4.72
N PRO A 24 4.20 -12.16 3.61
CA PRO A 24 4.26 -10.70 3.59
C PRO A 24 2.86 -10.08 3.40
N VAL A 25 2.58 -9.01 4.14
CA VAL A 25 1.45 -8.11 3.90
C VAL A 25 1.84 -7.13 2.80
N LYS A 26 1.04 -7.03 1.74
CA LYS A 26 1.30 -6.13 0.60
C LYS A 26 0.16 -5.16 0.40
N ILE A 27 0.45 -3.87 0.37
CA ILE A 27 -0.52 -2.79 0.24
C ILE A 27 0.00 -1.77 -0.78
N SER A 28 -0.79 -1.50 -1.82
CA SER A 28 -0.54 -0.39 -2.74
C SER A 28 -1.22 0.87 -2.20
N ILE A 29 -0.54 2.01 -2.21
CA ILE A 29 -1.08 3.25 -1.66
C ILE A 29 -1.15 4.28 -2.79
N PHE A 30 -2.35 4.82 -3.00
CA PHE A 30 -2.61 5.93 -3.91
C PHE A 30 -3.00 7.17 -3.12
N ILE A 31 -2.90 8.33 -3.75
CA ILE A 31 -3.34 9.60 -3.17
C ILE A 31 -4.22 10.28 -4.20
N SER A 32 -5.47 10.55 -3.83
CA SER A 32 -6.44 11.23 -4.68
C SER A 32 -6.83 12.56 -4.07
N GLY A 33 -7.02 13.57 -4.92
CA GLY A 33 -7.37 14.89 -4.46
C GLY A 33 -6.89 16.01 -5.37
N PHE A 34 -7.03 17.23 -4.89
CA PHE A 34 -6.66 18.44 -5.62
C PHE A 34 -6.22 19.56 -4.69
N GLY A 35 -5.56 20.57 -5.26
CA GLY A 35 -5.12 21.80 -4.59
C GLY A 35 -3.63 21.81 -4.30
N ASP A 36 -3.10 22.95 -3.87
CA ASP A 36 -1.68 23.07 -3.57
C ASP A 36 -1.37 22.60 -2.14
N VAL A 37 -0.19 22.04 -1.94
CA VAL A 37 0.31 21.57 -0.64
C VAL A 37 1.69 22.16 -0.39
N ASP A 38 1.87 22.79 0.78
CA ASP A 38 3.15 23.40 1.18
C ASP A 38 4.10 22.37 1.79
N LYS A 39 3.57 21.56 2.71
CA LYS A 39 4.30 20.48 3.41
C LYS A 39 3.38 19.30 3.56
N ASN A 40 3.96 18.11 3.55
CA ASN A 40 3.23 16.88 3.74
C ASN A 40 4.07 15.86 4.50
N LYS A 41 3.39 14.84 5.02
CA LYS A 41 3.99 13.65 5.60
C LYS A 41 3.01 12.49 5.51
N LEU A 42 3.45 11.36 4.98
CA LEU A 42 2.80 10.07 5.15
C LEU A 42 3.37 9.42 6.41
N TYR A 43 2.49 8.94 7.28
CA TYR A 43 2.82 8.14 8.46
C TYR A 43 2.05 6.84 8.41
N VAL A 44 2.74 5.72 8.65
CA VAL A 44 2.15 4.40 8.74
C VAL A 44 2.43 3.86 10.13
N ASN A 45 1.37 3.52 10.84
CA ASN A 45 1.44 2.80 12.11
C ASN A 45 1.02 1.36 11.87
N HIS A 46 1.93 0.44 12.16
CA HIS A 46 1.75 -0.98 11.90
C HIS A 46 2.14 -1.83 13.10
N TYR A 47 2.33 -1.24 14.28
CA TYR A 47 2.84 -1.94 15.45
C TYR A 47 1.92 -3.06 15.94
N HIS A 48 2.42 -4.29 15.80
CA HIS A 48 1.83 -5.54 16.26
C HIS A 48 2.97 -6.53 16.58
N GLU A 49 3.47 -6.52 17.81
CA GLU A 49 4.63 -7.34 18.24
C GLU A 49 4.45 -8.85 17.98
N GLU A 50 3.20 -9.30 17.94
CA GLU A 50 2.82 -10.70 17.74
C GLU A 50 2.92 -11.17 16.28
N ILE A 51 3.14 -10.27 15.31
CA ILE A 51 3.24 -10.65 13.89
C ILE A 51 4.48 -10.12 13.18
N ILE A 52 5.09 -9.00 13.57
CA ILE A 52 6.10 -8.32 12.73
C ILE A 52 7.46 -8.98 12.83
N ASP A 53 8.11 -9.30 11.71
CA ASP A 53 9.53 -9.68 11.74
C ASP A 53 10.40 -8.48 12.16
N GLU A 54 10.85 -8.44 13.41
CA GLU A 54 11.64 -7.32 13.95
C GLU A 54 13.04 -7.22 13.34
N GLU A 55 13.60 -8.32 12.82
CA GLU A 55 14.92 -8.34 12.19
C GLU A 55 14.84 -7.84 10.74
N ASN A 56 13.71 -8.08 10.07
CA ASN A 56 13.44 -7.64 8.72
C ASN A 56 11.98 -7.17 8.55
N PRO A 57 11.60 -5.98 9.07
CA PRO A 57 10.19 -5.57 9.10
C PRO A 57 9.56 -5.36 7.73
N GLY A 58 10.37 -5.22 6.68
CA GLY A 58 9.91 -5.07 5.31
C GLY A 58 10.26 -3.70 4.73
N THR A 59 9.53 -3.28 3.71
CA THR A 59 9.90 -2.09 2.92
C THR A 59 8.71 -1.21 2.54
N LEU A 60 8.99 0.09 2.38
CA LEU A 60 8.15 1.05 1.68
C LEU A 60 8.87 1.47 0.40
N ARG A 61 8.34 1.06 -0.75
CA ARG A 61 8.83 1.44 -2.08
C ARG A 61 8.01 2.59 -2.63
N TYR A 62 8.64 3.46 -3.40
CA TYR A 62 7.98 4.61 -4.03
C TYR A 62 8.72 5.00 -5.31
N CYS A 63 7.97 5.52 -6.28
CA CYS A 63 8.50 5.77 -7.62
C CYS A 63 8.16 7.15 -8.18
N ILE A 64 7.71 8.10 -7.37
CA ILE A 64 7.41 9.47 -7.81
C ILE A 64 8.38 10.46 -7.15
N HIS A 65 9.02 11.28 -7.96
CA HIS A 65 10.03 12.25 -7.55
C HIS A 65 9.82 13.63 -8.19
N ASP A 66 10.42 14.64 -7.59
CA ASP A 66 10.52 15.99 -8.15
C ASP A 66 11.70 16.01 -9.15
N ALA A 67 11.44 16.28 -10.43
CA ALA A 67 12.51 16.55 -11.39
C ALA A 67 12.87 18.03 -11.36
N HIS A 68 14.15 18.35 -11.21
CA HIS A 68 14.64 19.72 -11.18
C HIS A 68 15.39 20.06 -12.46
N ASP A 69 15.16 21.28 -12.97
CA ASP A 69 15.97 21.81 -14.06
C ASP A 69 17.44 21.96 -13.60
N LYS A 70 18.38 21.54 -14.45
CA LYS A 70 19.80 21.49 -14.08
C LYS A 70 20.45 22.87 -13.98
N GLU A 71 19.92 23.87 -14.67
CA GLU A 71 20.47 25.23 -14.69
C GLU A 71 19.85 26.09 -13.58
N SER A 72 18.53 26.02 -13.39
CA SER A 72 17.82 26.84 -12.40
C SER A 72 17.67 26.17 -11.03
N GLY A 73 17.70 24.83 -10.96
CA GLY A 73 17.36 24.06 -9.76
C GLY A 73 15.87 24.08 -9.41
N GLU A 74 15.04 24.75 -10.21
CA GLU A 74 13.60 24.83 -9.99
C GLU A 74 12.92 23.51 -10.37
N TYR A 75 11.78 23.25 -9.72
CA TYR A 75 10.91 22.15 -10.10
C TYR A 75 10.49 22.30 -11.57
N SER A 76 10.68 21.24 -12.35
CA SER A 76 10.30 21.20 -13.77
C SER A 76 9.01 20.41 -13.97
N GLN A 77 9.03 19.12 -13.64
CA GLN A 77 7.92 18.20 -13.86
C GLN A 77 8.02 16.97 -12.94
N PRO A 78 6.94 16.19 -12.82
CA PRO A 78 7.00 14.89 -12.15
C PRO A 78 7.92 13.92 -12.90
N ALA A 79 8.77 13.22 -12.17
CA ALA A 79 9.47 12.03 -12.65
C ALA A 79 8.87 10.80 -11.98
N SER A 80 8.55 9.78 -12.77
CA SER A 80 8.01 8.53 -12.23
C SER A 80 8.38 7.31 -13.07
N GLY A 81 8.21 6.12 -12.47
CA GLY A 81 8.47 4.83 -13.13
C GLY A 81 9.59 4.03 -12.48
N GLU A 82 9.97 2.91 -13.10
CA GLU A 82 10.99 2.00 -12.58
C GLU A 82 12.35 2.67 -12.39
N ASP A 83 12.73 3.56 -13.30
CA ASP A 83 14.00 4.31 -13.25
C ASP A 83 14.13 5.21 -12.01
N TYR A 84 13.00 5.52 -11.35
CA TYR A 84 12.92 6.38 -10.18
C TYR A 84 12.50 5.61 -8.92
N LEU A 85 12.56 4.27 -8.96
CA LEU A 85 12.18 3.45 -7.82
C LEU A 85 13.17 3.62 -6.65
N CYS A 86 12.65 4.07 -5.52
CA CYS A 86 13.33 4.10 -4.24
C CYS A 86 12.74 3.08 -3.28
N THR A 87 13.54 2.64 -2.31
CA THR A 87 13.13 1.70 -1.26
C THR A 87 13.58 2.23 0.10
N HIS A 88 12.64 2.30 1.04
CA HIS A 88 12.86 2.64 2.43
C HIS A 88 12.63 1.40 3.29
N GLN A 89 13.53 1.10 4.22
CA GLN A 89 13.35 -0.01 5.16
C GLN A 89 12.35 0.39 6.25
N LEU A 90 11.46 -0.52 6.63
CA LEU A 90 10.52 -0.30 7.72
C LEU A 90 11.20 -0.50 9.07
N ASP A 91 10.80 0.28 10.08
CA ASP A 91 11.03 -0.06 11.48
C ASP A 91 9.93 -1.00 11.97
N ALA A 92 10.12 -1.66 13.12
CA ALA A 92 9.15 -2.61 13.68
C ALA A 92 7.84 -1.98 14.20
N VAL A 93 7.74 -0.65 14.25
CA VAL A 93 6.59 0.05 14.86
C VAL A 93 5.84 0.90 13.84
N SER A 94 6.58 1.68 13.06
CA SER A 94 6.01 2.68 12.17
C SER A 94 7.01 3.09 11.10
N VAL A 95 6.53 3.76 10.06
CA VAL A 95 7.38 4.47 9.10
C VAL A 95 6.78 5.84 8.82
N TYR A 96 7.63 6.83 8.51
CA TYR A 96 7.17 8.09 7.94
C TYR A 96 7.96 8.44 6.68
N LEU A 97 7.29 9.09 5.75
CA LEU A 97 7.86 9.54 4.49
C LEU A 97 7.35 10.95 4.17
N ASN A 98 8.27 11.86 3.84
CA ASN A 98 7.89 13.12 3.20
C ASN A 98 7.74 12.84 1.71
N LEU A 99 6.56 13.10 1.16
CA LEU A 99 6.27 12.86 -0.25
C LEU A 99 6.77 14.04 -1.09
N ALA A 100 7.31 13.72 -2.26
CA ALA A 100 7.68 14.72 -3.26
C ALA A 100 6.48 15.60 -3.64
N LYS A 101 6.72 16.85 -4.05
CA LYS A 101 5.64 17.76 -4.48
C LYS A 101 4.83 17.15 -5.63
N SER A 102 5.50 16.40 -6.50
CA SER A 102 4.91 15.62 -7.60
C SER A 102 3.72 14.73 -7.22
N TYR A 103 3.59 14.28 -5.95
CA TYR A 103 2.42 13.52 -5.50
C TYR A 103 1.12 14.32 -5.49
N PHE A 104 1.22 15.65 -5.53
CA PHE A 104 0.08 16.58 -5.43
C PHE A 104 -0.12 17.37 -6.73
N VAL A 105 0.77 17.23 -7.71
CA VAL A 105 0.70 17.93 -8.98
C VAL A 105 -0.18 17.15 -9.96
N GLY A 106 -1.05 17.87 -10.67
CA GLY A 106 -1.86 17.28 -11.73
C GLY A 106 -1.01 16.76 -12.89
N ASP A 107 -1.36 15.60 -13.43
CA ASP A 107 -0.73 15.04 -14.62
C ASP A 107 -1.22 15.80 -15.87
N SER A 108 -0.40 16.76 -16.31
CA SER A 108 -0.68 17.55 -17.51
C SER A 108 -0.73 16.72 -18.80
N ARG A 109 -0.25 15.46 -18.78
CA ARG A 109 -0.27 14.56 -19.96
C ARG A 109 -1.68 14.08 -20.31
N ASN A 110 -2.64 14.16 -19.37
CA ASN A 110 -3.98 13.58 -19.50
C ASN A 110 -5.12 14.62 -19.52
N LEU A 111 -4.83 15.88 -19.85
CA LEU A 111 -5.85 16.94 -19.94
C LEU A 111 -6.73 16.77 -21.18
N HIS A 112 -7.77 15.92 -21.11
CA HIS A 112 -8.74 15.72 -22.20
C HIS A 112 -9.98 16.62 -22.12
N SER A 113 -10.13 17.47 -21.10
CA SER A 113 -11.12 18.56 -21.15
C SER A 113 -10.81 19.68 -20.16
N GLU A 114 -11.08 20.93 -20.54
CA GLU A 114 -10.98 22.12 -19.66
C GLU A 114 -11.96 22.12 -18.47
N ARG A 115 -12.80 21.08 -18.34
CA ARG A 115 -13.85 20.99 -17.30
C ARG A 115 -13.66 19.85 -16.31
N ALA A 116 -12.64 19.01 -16.49
CA ALA A 116 -12.34 17.93 -15.55
C ALA A 116 -11.41 18.42 -14.43
N LEU A 117 -11.58 17.86 -13.24
CA LEU A 117 -10.54 17.98 -12.21
C LEU A 117 -9.29 17.26 -12.72
N PRO A 118 -8.10 17.87 -12.61
CA PRO A 118 -6.87 17.21 -13.04
C PRO A 118 -6.62 15.99 -12.14
N HIS A 119 -6.24 14.88 -12.76
CA HIS A 119 -5.77 13.70 -12.04
C HIS A 119 -4.40 13.98 -11.46
N SER A 120 -4.15 13.65 -10.19
CA SER A 120 -2.80 13.68 -9.65
C SER A 120 -1.96 12.53 -10.20
N VAL A 121 -0.65 12.73 -10.34
CA VAL A 121 0.31 11.65 -10.66
C VAL A 121 0.19 10.49 -9.67
N ALA A 122 -0.21 10.76 -8.42
CA ALA A 122 -0.40 9.74 -7.38
C ALA A 122 -1.72 8.95 -7.48
N GLU A 123 -2.56 9.20 -8.48
CA GLU A 123 -3.82 8.46 -8.72
C GLU A 123 -3.66 7.27 -9.65
N GLN A 124 -2.48 7.08 -10.26
CA GLN A 124 -2.24 6.08 -11.29
C GLN A 124 -0.95 5.29 -11.04
N THR A 125 -0.84 4.14 -11.71
CA THR A 125 0.40 3.36 -11.73
C THR A 125 1.40 3.94 -12.74
N HIS A 126 2.69 3.70 -12.51
CA HIS A 126 3.80 4.12 -13.37
C HIS A 126 4.68 2.91 -13.63
N ASP A 127 4.77 2.47 -14.88
CA ASP A 127 5.46 1.21 -15.24
C ASP A 127 4.99 0.01 -14.43
N GLN A 128 3.68 -0.13 -14.24
CA GLN A 128 3.03 -1.18 -13.42
C GLN A 128 3.31 -1.09 -11.91
N LEU A 129 4.04 -0.07 -11.44
CA LEU A 129 4.26 0.20 -10.03
C LEU A 129 3.19 1.13 -9.48
N ALA A 130 2.69 0.85 -8.28
CA ALA A 130 1.89 1.83 -7.55
C ALA A 130 2.78 3.02 -7.11
N PRO A 131 2.19 4.22 -6.89
CA PRO A 131 2.92 5.39 -6.37
C PRO A 131 3.74 5.10 -5.12
N LEU A 132 3.18 4.25 -4.26
CA LEU A 132 3.72 3.78 -3.00
C LEU A 132 3.33 2.31 -2.84
N GLU A 133 4.29 1.44 -2.51
CA GLU A 133 4.06 0.04 -2.20
C GLU A 133 4.63 -0.26 -0.82
N TYR A 134 3.76 -0.68 0.08
CA TYR A 134 4.08 -1.04 1.45
C TYR A 134 4.08 -2.57 1.58
N GLU A 135 5.21 -3.13 2.01
CA GLU A 135 5.39 -4.55 2.26
C GLU A 135 5.87 -4.75 3.71
N LEU A 136 5.05 -5.38 4.55
CA LEU A 136 5.38 -5.72 5.93
C LEU A 136 5.61 -7.22 6.04
N ASN A 137 6.80 -7.62 6.47
CA ASN A 137 7.10 -9.03 6.69
C ASN A 137 6.59 -9.47 8.06
N THR A 138 6.09 -10.70 8.11
CA THR A 138 5.60 -11.30 9.36
C THR A 138 6.49 -12.44 9.83
N LYS A 139 6.51 -12.71 11.15
CA LYS A 139 7.24 -13.84 11.74
C LYS A 139 6.61 -15.17 11.30
N ASP A 140 7.43 -16.21 11.17
CA ASP A 140 6.96 -17.57 10.84
C ASP A 140 5.99 -18.15 11.89
N ASP A 141 6.05 -17.66 13.13
CA ASP A 141 5.17 -18.02 14.24
C ASP A 141 4.13 -16.93 14.57
N ALA A 142 3.86 -16.02 13.62
CA ALA A 142 2.88 -14.95 13.76
C ALA A 142 1.54 -15.49 14.27
N ARG A 143 0.99 -14.84 15.31
CA ARG A 143 -0.27 -15.28 15.90
C ARG A 143 -1.42 -15.06 14.90
N PRO A 144 -2.35 -16.03 14.74
CA PRO A 144 -3.50 -15.83 13.88
C PRO A 144 -4.46 -14.79 14.43
N GLY A 145 -5.08 -14.01 13.55
CA GLY A 145 -5.97 -12.92 13.95
C GLY A 145 -6.12 -11.83 12.89
N ASN A 146 -6.88 -10.80 13.24
CA ASN A 146 -7.04 -9.60 12.42
C ASN A 146 -6.16 -8.49 12.98
N TYR A 147 -5.39 -7.85 12.12
CA TYR A 147 -4.43 -6.82 12.48
C TYR A 147 -4.64 -5.57 11.64
N ASP A 148 -4.73 -4.42 12.33
CA ASP A 148 -5.01 -3.13 11.72
C ASP A 148 -3.72 -2.42 11.33
N ILE A 149 -3.61 -1.95 10.10
CA ILE A 149 -2.53 -1.06 9.65
C ILE A 149 -3.13 0.31 9.34
N THR A 150 -2.66 1.34 10.03
CA THR A 150 -3.19 2.70 9.90
C THR A 150 -2.25 3.59 9.11
N PHE A 151 -2.77 4.16 8.03
CA PHE A 151 -2.13 5.14 7.18
C PHE A 151 -2.67 6.53 7.54
N SER A 152 -1.79 7.52 7.66
CA SER A 152 -2.17 8.91 7.91
C SER A 152 -1.38 9.84 7.00
N LEU A 153 -2.08 10.60 6.18
CA LEU A 153 -1.51 11.67 5.37
C LEU A 153 -1.83 13.01 6.02
N SER A 154 -0.80 13.67 6.54
CA SER A 154 -0.90 15.04 7.03
C SER A 154 -0.33 16.00 5.99
N TYR A 155 -1.00 17.12 5.75
CA TYR A 155 -0.55 18.16 4.82
C TYR A 155 -0.94 19.55 5.28
N THR A 156 -0.20 20.56 4.84
CA THR A 156 -0.45 21.97 5.17
C THR A 156 -0.70 22.80 3.91
N TYR A 157 -1.52 23.82 4.04
CA TYR A 157 -1.74 24.87 3.04
C TYR A 157 -2.00 26.18 3.76
N GLU A 158 -1.16 27.17 3.48
CA GLU A 158 -1.12 28.43 4.24
C GLU A 158 -0.97 28.12 5.75
N ASP A 159 -1.86 28.67 6.59
CA ASP A 159 -1.85 28.44 8.04
C ASP A 159 -2.72 27.24 8.48
N MET A 160 -3.22 26.43 7.54
CA MET A 160 -4.07 25.28 7.83
C MET A 160 -3.29 23.95 7.80
N ALA A 161 -3.53 23.10 8.79
CA ALA A 161 -3.13 21.71 8.79
C ALA A 161 -4.35 20.81 8.55
N MET A 162 -4.19 19.83 7.66
CA MET A 162 -5.22 18.90 7.23
C MET A 162 -4.68 17.49 7.37
N GLN A 163 -5.55 16.52 7.64
CA GLN A 163 -5.16 15.13 7.77
C GLN A 163 -6.26 14.22 7.25
N ASP A 164 -5.86 13.19 6.51
CA ASP A 164 -6.68 12.03 6.20
C ASP A 164 -6.07 10.78 6.84
N THR A 165 -6.91 9.89 7.35
CA THR A 165 -6.50 8.65 8.02
C THR A 165 -7.35 7.49 7.53
N GLN A 166 -6.70 6.41 7.12
CA GLN A 166 -7.34 5.18 6.66
C GLN A 166 -6.74 3.99 7.39
N THR A 167 -7.56 3.01 7.72
CA THR A 167 -7.13 1.76 8.34
C THR A 167 -7.52 0.60 7.43
N VAL A 168 -6.58 -0.31 7.18
CA VAL A 168 -6.85 -1.59 6.54
C VAL A 168 -6.67 -2.71 7.55
N VAL A 169 -7.43 -3.79 7.38
CA VAL A 169 -7.35 -4.98 8.23
C VAL A 169 -6.74 -6.11 7.43
N VAL A 170 -5.76 -6.79 8.01
CA VAL A 170 -5.11 -7.96 7.44
C VAL A 170 -5.41 -9.17 8.33
N HIS A 171 -5.79 -10.29 7.72
CA HIS A 171 -6.01 -11.53 8.45
C HIS A 171 -4.78 -12.44 8.36
N VAL A 172 -4.28 -12.90 9.51
CA VAL A 172 -3.28 -13.97 9.62
C VAL A 172 -4.01 -15.28 9.89
N ASN A 173 -3.88 -16.23 8.98
CA ASN A 173 -4.52 -17.53 9.03
C ASN A 173 -3.98 -18.37 10.21
N ASN A 174 -4.86 -19.12 10.86
CA ASN A 174 -4.43 -20.21 11.72
C ASN A 174 -4.04 -21.45 10.91
N TRP A 175 -3.39 -22.43 11.55
CA TRP A 175 -2.93 -23.66 10.89
C TRP A 175 -4.05 -24.40 10.13
N LYS A 176 -5.27 -24.40 10.66
CA LYS A 176 -6.40 -25.07 10.04
C LYS A 176 -6.84 -24.35 8.77
N GLU A 177 -6.92 -23.01 8.79
CA GLU A 177 -7.22 -22.16 7.63
C GLU A 177 -6.16 -22.34 6.53
N ALA A 178 -4.88 -22.25 6.90
CA ALA A 178 -3.74 -22.43 5.99
C ALA A 178 -3.74 -23.81 5.28
N HIS A 179 -4.34 -24.83 5.90
CA HIS A 179 -4.38 -26.20 5.38
C HIS A 179 -5.76 -26.64 4.90
N GLN A 180 -6.78 -25.78 4.92
CA GLN A 180 -8.16 -26.20 4.65
C GLN A 180 -8.31 -26.83 3.26
N THR A 181 -7.76 -26.22 2.21
CA THR A 181 -7.83 -26.78 0.84
C THR A 181 -7.13 -28.14 0.72
N LYS A 182 -5.98 -28.32 1.40
CA LYS A 182 -5.26 -29.59 1.40
C LYS A 182 -6.05 -30.67 2.14
N LEU A 183 -6.66 -30.31 3.28
CA LEU A 183 -7.50 -31.21 4.07
C LEU A 183 -8.78 -31.61 3.33
N GLU A 184 -9.40 -30.68 2.58
CA GLU A 184 -10.57 -30.96 1.74
C GLU A 184 -10.23 -31.95 0.61
N ILE A 185 -9.08 -31.78 -0.06
CA ILE A 185 -8.63 -32.71 -1.10
C ILE A 185 -8.38 -34.10 -0.51
N VAL A 186 -7.66 -34.19 0.61
CA VAL A 186 -7.39 -35.47 1.29
C VAL A 186 -8.70 -36.13 1.74
N GLY A 187 -9.62 -35.36 2.32
CA GLY A 187 -10.95 -35.83 2.72
C GLY A 187 -11.77 -36.34 1.54
N THR A 188 -11.72 -35.66 0.40
CA THR A 188 -12.41 -36.07 -0.84
C THR A 188 -11.83 -37.37 -1.40
N ILE A 189 -10.50 -37.50 -1.44
CA ILE A 189 -9.83 -38.73 -1.87
C ILE A 189 -10.19 -39.91 -0.95
N LEU A 190 -10.19 -39.70 0.36
CA LEU A 190 -10.58 -40.72 1.33
C LEU A 190 -12.05 -41.13 1.18
N ALA A 191 -12.95 -40.15 1.03
CA ALA A 191 -14.37 -40.41 0.82
C ALA A 191 -14.63 -41.21 -0.47
N LEU A 192 -13.94 -40.85 -1.56
CA LEU A 192 -14.02 -41.57 -2.83
C LEU A 192 -13.47 -43.00 -2.69
N GLY A 193 -12.35 -43.19 -1.99
CA GLY A 193 -11.78 -44.51 -1.70
C GLY A 193 -12.76 -45.41 -0.93
N ILE A 194 -13.38 -44.87 0.13
CA ILE A 194 -14.40 -45.59 0.92
C ILE A 194 -15.60 -45.94 0.04
N LEU A 195 -16.05 -45.01 -0.81
CA LEU A 195 -17.17 -45.24 -1.73
C LEU A 195 -16.87 -46.40 -2.69
N LEU A 196 -15.68 -46.43 -3.30
CA LEU A 196 -15.26 -47.48 -4.23
C LEU A 196 -15.19 -48.86 -3.57
N VAL A 197 -14.67 -48.95 -2.35
CA VAL A 197 -14.65 -50.19 -1.56
C VAL A 197 -16.08 -50.63 -1.22
N SER A 198 -16.94 -49.71 -0.78
CA SER A 198 -18.34 -50.03 -0.45
C SER A 198 -19.18 -50.47 -1.65
N ALA A 199 -18.83 -50.00 -2.85
CA ALA A 199 -19.47 -50.37 -4.10
C ALA A 199 -18.99 -51.71 -4.67
N GLY A 200 -18.01 -52.37 -4.03
CA GLY A 200 -17.47 -53.67 -4.47
C GLY A 200 -16.66 -53.58 -5.78
N ILE A 201 -16.12 -52.39 -6.09
CA ILE A 201 -15.25 -52.18 -7.25
C ILE A 201 -13.83 -52.72 -6.96
N PHE A 202 -13.53 -52.99 -5.69
CA PHE A 202 -12.33 -53.67 -5.18
C PHE A 202 -12.70 -54.71 -4.13
#